data_AF-A0A7K8SV87-F1
#
_entry.id   AF-A0A7K8SV87-F1
#
_cell.length_a   1.000
_cell.length_b   1.000
_cell.length_c   1.000
_cell.angle_alpha   90.00
_cell.angle_beta   90.00
_cell.angle_gamma   90.00
#
_symmetry.space_group_name_H-M   'P 1'
#
loop_
_entity.id
_entity.type
_entity.pdbx_description
1 polymer ?
#
loop_
_entity_poly.entity_id
_entity_poly.type
_entity_poly.pdbx_seq_one_letter_code
_entity_poly.pdbx_strand_id
1 'polypeptide(L)'
;AAFFGAVALGNPVVDSFETELRDVLGFLRRLGRAGEAKPQQHELHRRGANTLFNIWIKYKPRLPEWYYNEKLLKVGDSLAQIKEYKLALLQCYGRYLQEFISVNCDDIIDDVHRFKSTFFPNGFRDKKAALTFRALQERNVCIYQMVCSSDRDLQKQESLQTCFNVLSSLRLTMQVALPQENLCWLIYNGTIHIYTICRHLMMIGQSAKVLEYLLWASICMESSIPLLSVHYLTWRATLYTAVSQCYFDCQASIHGEIFARRGLIKIDELKQLEDISSSLENSETKQIFREATLKMSVMIFKRAVYESRRKPKSYFRPKLRASLKVAQNLPRPRTTTERLLTEMFDSAAAQFLAILEALSDSSRRMLHPAPPIPDEIEIHDVISELFVAGLEILSGNSIKKQKRVLVRSPDLHFIIFFSAIKERTCLKAYISFTMIFSYEEWDVFDSAIEFVVNFLQAQDDPTWKKAGMELKLLTLMQPLLFPRKFKHGFSISENNTKEARMPHGSEKKQTFRRECSGASVEHGEPSHDLMILATTVFSYVSTSKQNIRPDKEILVDVIMFLWQKCKSGLQQIQMSGSDYLQYIHKYKAYQWVHVLWIINEVIQKGSIADINVVMLADITLCLTAILENVADS
;
A
#
# COMPACT_ATOMS: atom_id res chain seq x y z
N ALA A 1 -47.45 -25.29 7.80
CA ALA A 1 -47.51 -25.05 6.35
C ALA A 1 -47.52 -26.39 5.62
N ALA A 2 -48.70 -26.91 5.27
CA ALA A 2 -48.86 -28.18 4.55
C ALA A 2 -50.02 -28.09 3.51
N PHE A 3 -50.41 -26.88 3.09
CA PHE A 3 -51.64 -26.70 2.30
C PHE A 3 -51.49 -27.04 0.81
N PHE A 4 -50.27 -27.20 0.28
CA PHE A 4 -50.04 -27.34 -1.17
C PHE A 4 -49.13 -28.50 -1.58
N GLY A 5 -48.99 -29.54 -0.74
CA GLY A 5 -48.21 -30.74 -1.07
C GLY A 5 -46.70 -30.59 -0.89
N ALA A 6 -45.94 -31.58 -1.38
CA ALA A 6 -44.48 -31.64 -1.22
C ALA A 6 -43.76 -30.52 -1.99
N VAL A 7 -42.59 -30.10 -1.49
CA VAL A 7 -41.69 -29.17 -2.17
C VAL A 7 -40.97 -29.94 -3.29
N ALA A 8 -41.56 -29.96 -4.47
CA ALA A 8 -41.05 -30.64 -5.66
C ALA A 8 -41.36 -29.82 -6.92
N LEU A 9 -40.58 -30.06 -7.99
CA LEU A 9 -40.85 -29.53 -9.32
C LEU A 9 -42.28 -29.89 -9.77
N GLY A 10 -43.03 -28.90 -10.24
CA GLY A 10 -44.45 -29.05 -10.59
C GLY A 10 -45.43 -28.63 -9.50
N ASN A 11 -44.95 -28.22 -8.32
CA ASN A 11 -45.79 -27.57 -7.32
C ASN A 11 -46.04 -26.10 -7.76
N PRO A 12 -47.28 -25.69 -8.06
CA PRO A 12 -47.55 -24.37 -8.63
C PRO A 12 -47.14 -23.22 -7.71
N VAL A 13 -47.14 -23.42 -6.38
CA VAL A 13 -46.69 -22.41 -5.42
C VAL A 13 -45.17 -22.25 -5.45
N VAL A 14 -44.44 -23.37 -5.56
CA VAL A 14 -42.97 -23.38 -5.65
C VAL A 14 -42.51 -22.80 -6.98
N ASP A 15 -43.11 -23.24 -8.09
CA ASP A 15 -42.75 -22.80 -9.43
C ASP A 15 -43.04 -21.30 -9.62
N SER A 16 -44.19 -20.82 -9.12
CA SER A 16 -44.53 -19.40 -9.13
C SER A 16 -43.55 -18.58 -8.29
N PHE A 17 -43.19 -19.06 -7.09
CA PHE A 17 -42.22 -18.40 -6.23
C PHE A 17 -40.83 -18.30 -6.88
N GLU A 18 -40.33 -19.40 -7.44
CA GLU A 18 -39.02 -19.42 -8.11
C GLU A 18 -39.00 -18.54 -9.37
N THR A 19 -40.12 -18.47 -10.10
CA THR A 19 -40.26 -17.60 -11.28
C THR A 19 -40.25 -16.14 -10.88
N GLU A 20 -41.06 -15.74 -9.90
CA GLU A 20 -41.12 -14.34 -9.42
C GLU A 20 -39.75 -13.88 -8.87
N LEU A 21 -39.03 -14.74 -8.12
CA LEU A 21 -37.68 -14.43 -7.66
C LEU A 21 -36.68 -14.25 -8.81
N ARG A 22 -36.75 -15.13 -9.82
CA ARG A 22 -35.87 -15.07 -11.00
C ARG A 22 -36.09 -13.79 -11.79
N ASP A 23 -37.35 -13.38 -11.95
CA ASP A 23 -37.71 -12.17 -12.69
C ASP A 23 -37.21 -10.91 -11.98
N VAL A 24 -37.39 -10.81 -10.66
CA VAL A 24 -36.91 -9.67 -9.87
C VAL A 24 -35.38 -9.62 -9.85
N LEU A 25 -34.70 -10.74 -9.65
CA LEU A 25 -33.23 -10.80 -9.70
C LEU A 25 -32.69 -10.47 -11.10
N GLY A 26 -33.36 -10.94 -12.15
CA GLY A 26 -33.03 -10.60 -13.53
C GLY A 26 -33.25 -9.13 -13.85
N PHE A 27 -34.26 -8.49 -13.25
CA PHE A 27 -34.49 -7.05 -13.33
C PHE A 27 -33.39 -6.26 -12.62
N LEU A 28 -33.08 -6.58 -11.35
CA LEU A 28 -32.04 -5.91 -10.57
C LEU A 28 -30.64 -6.05 -11.20
N ARG A 29 -30.31 -7.24 -11.72
CA ARG A 29 -29.03 -7.48 -12.42
C ARG A 29 -28.88 -6.64 -13.70
N ARG A 30 -29.98 -6.41 -14.43
CA ARG A 30 -29.97 -5.54 -15.62
C ARG A 30 -29.79 -4.07 -15.21
N LEU A 31 -30.41 -3.66 -14.12
CA LEU A 31 -30.30 -2.31 -13.58
C LEU A 31 -28.88 -1.98 -13.12
N GLY A 32 -28.20 -2.92 -12.43
CA GLY A 32 -26.81 -2.75 -12.01
C GLY A 32 -25.76 -2.72 -13.14
N ARG A 33 -26.13 -3.09 -14.37
CA ARG A 33 -25.25 -2.98 -15.55
C ARG A 33 -25.41 -1.67 -16.31
N ALA A 34 -26.50 -0.95 -16.10
CA ALA A 34 -26.70 0.38 -16.66
C ALA A 34 -26.07 1.40 -15.70
N GLY A 35 -24.97 2.03 -16.12
CA GLY A 35 -24.17 2.93 -15.27
C GLY A 35 -24.97 4.05 -14.57
N GLU A 36 -24.43 4.50 -13.44
CA GLU A 36 -25.02 5.48 -12.53
C GLU A 36 -25.08 6.89 -13.15
N ALA A 37 -26.25 7.33 -13.63
CA ALA A 37 -26.44 8.74 -14.00
C ALA A 37 -27.89 9.25 -14.13
N LYS A 38 -28.94 8.57 -13.63
CA LYS A 38 -30.33 9.09 -13.78
C LYS A 38 -31.21 8.96 -12.52
N PRO A 39 -32.00 9.99 -12.14
CA PRO A 39 -32.98 9.95 -11.04
C PRO A 39 -34.00 8.81 -11.16
N GLN A 40 -34.32 8.39 -12.39
CA GLN A 40 -35.20 7.25 -12.67
C GLN A 40 -34.65 5.93 -12.12
N GLN A 41 -33.34 5.78 -11.96
CA GLN A 41 -32.71 4.56 -11.47
C GLN A 41 -33.04 4.31 -10.00
N HIS A 42 -33.07 5.33 -9.15
CA HIS A 42 -33.45 5.18 -7.74
C HIS A 42 -34.89 4.68 -7.58
N GLU A 43 -35.83 5.18 -8.41
CA GLU A 43 -37.22 4.71 -8.38
C GLU A 43 -37.34 3.27 -8.89
N LEU A 44 -36.54 2.90 -9.90
CA LEU A 44 -36.46 1.52 -10.39
C LEU A 44 -35.85 0.56 -9.34
N HIS A 45 -34.80 0.98 -8.61
CA HIS A 45 -34.27 0.20 -7.49
C HIS A 45 -35.29 0.06 -6.37
N ARG A 46 -36.02 1.14 -6.03
CA ARG A 46 -37.10 1.11 -5.04
C ARG A 46 -38.20 0.14 -5.45
N ARG A 47 -38.60 0.15 -6.73
CA ARG A 47 -39.58 -0.80 -7.27
C ARG A 47 -39.08 -2.24 -7.17
N GLY A 48 -37.82 -2.50 -7.52
CA GLY A 48 -37.21 -3.83 -7.38
C GLY A 48 -37.19 -4.30 -5.92
N ALA A 49 -36.78 -3.44 -4.99
CA ALA A 49 -36.76 -3.72 -3.55
C ALA A 49 -38.17 -4.00 -2.99
N ASN A 50 -39.16 -3.19 -3.36
CA ASN A 50 -40.56 -3.39 -2.95
C ASN A 50 -41.13 -4.70 -3.51
N THR A 51 -40.81 -5.03 -4.76
CA THR A 51 -41.27 -6.28 -5.38
C THR A 51 -40.69 -7.48 -4.63
N LEU A 52 -39.38 -7.44 -4.33
CA LEU A 52 -38.72 -8.49 -3.54
C LEU A 52 -39.34 -8.61 -2.13
N PHE A 53 -39.57 -7.49 -1.45
CA PHE A 53 -40.22 -7.46 -0.14
C PHE A 53 -41.63 -8.09 -0.17
N ASN A 54 -42.42 -7.78 -1.19
CA ASN A 54 -43.77 -8.32 -1.37
C ASN A 54 -43.76 -9.83 -1.64
N ILE A 55 -42.80 -10.33 -2.44
CA ILE A 55 -42.62 -11.77 -2.67
C ILE A 55 -42.38 -12.46 -1.32
N TRP A 56 -41.46 -11.97 -0.51
CA TRP A 56 -41.15 -12.56 0.79
C TRP A 56 -42.38 -12.65 1.71
N ILE A 57 -43.18 -11.59 1.81
CA ILE A 57 -44.41 -11.59 2.62
C ILE A 57 -45.44 -12.58 2.06
N LYS A 58 -45.64 -12.57 0.74
CA LYS A 58 -46.62 -13.42 0.05
C LYS A 58 -46.36 -14.91 0.28
N TYR A 59 -45.10 -15.33 0.24
CA TYR A 59 -44.73 -16.75 0.30
C TYR A 59 -44.31 -17.26 1.69
N LYS A 60 -43.97 -16.39 2.65
CA LYS A 60 -43.63 -16.80 4.02
C LYS A 60 -44.66 -17.73 4.68
N PRO A 61 -45.99 -17.47 4.65
CA PRO A 61 -46.97 -18.38 5.23
C PRO A 61 -47.28 -19.61 4.34
N ARG A 62 -46.89 -19.57 3.06
CA ARG A 62 -47.26 -20.58 2.04
C ARG A 62 -46.23 -21.69 1.88
N LEU A 63 -44.97 -21.42 2.23
CA LEU A 63 -43.85 -22.35 2.08
C LEU A 63 -43.43 -22.94 3.43
N PRO A 64 -42.82 -24.14 3.45
CA PRO A 64 -42.11 -24.63 4.62
C PRO A 64 -40.95 -23.70 5.01
N GLU A 65 -40.77 -23.50 6.32
CA GLU A 65 -39.79 -22.57 6.87
C GLU A 65 -38.36 -22.88 6.41
N TRP A 66 -37.97 -24.16 6.38
CA TRP A 66 -36.63 -24.58 5.94
C TRP A 66 -36.34 -24.17 4.49
N TYR A 67 -37.31 -24.33 3.59
CA TYR A 67 -37.15 -24.03 2.16
C TYR A 67 -37.16 -22.52 1.92
N TYR A 68 -38.05 -21.81 2.61
CA TYR A 68 -38.10 -20.35 2.58
C TYR A 68 -36.77 -19.73 3.05
N ASN A 69 -36.25 -20.18 4.19
CA ASN A 69 -35.01 -19.66 4.77
C ASN A 69 -33.78 -19.98 3.91
N GLU A 70 -33.70 -21.18 3.35
CA GLU A 70 -32.62 -21.53 2.42
C GLU A 70 -32.64 -20.64 1.17
N LYS A 71 -33.82 -20.40 0.59
CA LYS A 71 -33.99 -19.55 -0.59
C LYS A 71 -33.74 -18.08 -0.27
N LEU A 72 -34.13 -17.60 0.91
CA LEU A 72 -33.87 -16.25 1.39
C LEU A 72 -32.35 -15.95 1.40
N LEU A 73 -31.55 -16.85 1.96
CA LEU A 73 -30.09 -16.68 1.99
C LEU A 73 -29.47 -16.77 0.60
N LYS A 74 -29.91 -17.71 -0.26
CA LYS A 74 -29.44 -17.82 -1.65
C LYS A 74 -29.71 -16.57 -2.50
N VAL A 75 -30.86 -15.92 -2.27
CA VAL A 75 -31.18 -14.63 -2.90
C VAL A 75 -30.28 -13.53 -2.33
N GLY A 76 -30.02 -13.54 -1.02
CA GLY A 76 -29.03 -12.67 -0.39
C GLY A 76 -27.65 -12.77 -1.05
N ASP A 77 -27.16 -14.00 -1.29
CA ASP A 77 -25.87 -14.23 -1.95
C ASP A 77 -25.87 -13.64 -3.37
N SER A 78 -26.97 -13.86 -4.10
CA SER A 78 -27.13 -13.37 -5.48
C SER A 78 -27.15 -11.85 -5.55
N LEU A 79 -27.74 -11.19 -4.56
CA LEU A 79 -27.76 -9.73 -4.43
C LEU A 79 -26.36 -9.18 -4.07
N ALA A 80 -25.66 -9.83 -3.15
CA ALA A 80 -24.29 -9.45 -2.80
C ALA A 80 -23.34 -9.59 -4.01
N GLN A 81 -23.51 -10.62 -4.85
CA GLN A 81 -22.75 -10.80 -6.09
C GLN A 81 -22.95 -9.68 -7.11
N ILE A 82 -24.14 -9.07 -7.17
CA ILE A 82 -24.42 -7.90 -8.03
C ILE A 82 -24.13 -6.57 -7.33
N LYS A 83 -23.45 -6.59 -6.16
CA LYS A 83 -23.09 -5.43 -5.32
C LYS A 83 -24.27 -4.68 -4.70
N GLU A 84 -25.44 -5.31 -4.62
CA GLU A 84 -26.63 -4.78 -3.94
C GLU A 84 -26.60 -5.08 -2.44
N TYR A 85 -25.54 -4.65 -1.75
CA TYR A 85 -25.25 -5.03 -0.36
C TYR A 85 -26.33 -4.56 0.62
N LYS A 86 -26.86 -3.34 0.44
CA LYS A 86 -27.93 -2.81 1.29
C LYS A 86 -29.22 -3.64 1.17
N LEU A 87 -29.53 -4.09 -0.04
CA LEU A 87 -30.72 -4.91 -0.27
C LEU A 87 -30.52 -6.33 0.28
N ALA A 88 -29.35 -6.94 0.05
CA ALA A 88 -28.99 -8.24 0.60
C ALA A 88 -29.06 -8.23 2.15
N LEU A 89 -28.52 -7.19 2.77
CA LEU A 89 -28.54 -6.98 4.21
C LEU A 89 -29.98 -6.87 4.76
N LEU A 90 -30.78 -5.94 4.24
CA LEU A 90 -32.10 -5.63 4.83
C LEU A 90 -33.17 -6.66 4.46
N GLN A 91 -33.18 -7.15 3.23
CA GLN A 91 -34.27 -8.00 2.72
C GLN A 91 -34.00 -9.49 2.89
N CYS A 92 -32.74 -9.91 3.07
CA CYS A 92 -32.37 -11.31 3.17
C CYS A 92 -31.73 -11.63 4.53
N TYR A 93 -30.45 -11.28 4.74
CA TYR A 93 -29.70 -11.70 5.93
C TYR A 93 -30.29 -11.14 7.23
N GLY A 94 -30.56 -9.84 7.28
CA GLY A 94 -31.19 -9.20 8.42
C GLY A 94 -32.61 -9.73 8.67
N ARG A 95 -33.38 -9.97 7.61
CA ARG A 95 -34.74 -10.55 7.72
C ARG A 95 -34.72 -11.95 8.32
N TYR A 96 -33.74 -12.78 7.96
CA TYR A 96 -33.55 -14.10 8.55
C TYR A 96 -33.20 -13.98 10.04
N LEU A 97 -32.26 -13.08 10.39
CA LEU A 97 -31.79 -12.92 11.76
C LEU A 97 -32.83 -12.27 12.70
N GLN A 98 -33.75 -11.48 12.16
CA GLN A 98 -34.90 -10.92 12.89
C GLN A 98 -35.84 -12.00 13.47
N GLU A 99 -35.77 -13.25 12.99
CA GLU A 99 -36.53 -14.36 13.58
C GLU A 99 -36.02 -14.72 14.98
N PHE A 100 -34.78 -14.35 15.32
CA PHE A 100 -34.16 -14.64 16.62
C PHE A 100 -34.14 -13.43 17.56
N ILE A 101 -34.01 -12.21 17.02
CA ILE A 101 -33.85 -10.99 17.82
C ILE A 101 -34.64 -9.84 17.21
N SER A 102 -35.39 -9.10 18.05
CA SER A 102 -36.12 -7.89 17.66
C SER A 102 -35.27 -6.60 17.72
N VAL A 103 -34.16 -6.63 18.46
CA VAL A 103 -33.18 -5.55 18.66
C VAL A 103 -31.96 -5.73 17.73
N ASN A 104 -31.04 -4.74 17.67
CA ASN A 104 -29.86 -4.83 16.82
C ASN A 104 -28.97 -6.03 17.20
N CYS A 105 -28.54 -6.83 16.21
CA CYS A 105 -27.69 -8.00 16.44
C CYS A 105 -26.33 -7.64 17.08
N ASP A 106 -25.91 -6.38 16.95
CA ASP A 106 -24.62 -5.91 17.46
C ASP A 106 -24.60 -5.78 19.00
N ASP A 107 -25.75 -5.71 19.66
CA ASP A 107 -25.86 -5.56 21.12
C ASP A 107 -25.59 -6.87 21.90
N ILE A 108 -25.34 -7.97 21.18
CA ILE A 108 -25.11 -9.32 21.76
C ILE A 108 -23.64 -9.77 21.56
N ILE A 109 -22.81 -8.95 20.91
CA ILE A 109 -21.45 -9.33 20.52
C ILE A 109 -20.51 -9.54 21.74
N ASP A 110 -20.82 -8.97 22.90
CA ASP A 110 -19.94 -9.02 24.06
C ASP A 110 -20.09 -10.30 24.93
N ASP A 111 -21.12 -11.12 24.70
CA ASP A 111 -21.40 -12.31 25.51
C ASP A 111 -21.64 -13.57 24.66
N VAL A 112 -20.66 -14.48 24.71
CA VAL A 112 -20.69 -15.77 23.99
C VAL A 112 -21.88 -16.65 24.40
N HIS A 113 -22.25 -16.65 25.69
CA HIS A 113 -23.36 -17.47 26.18
C HIS A 113 -24.69 -16.92 25.70
N ARG A 114 -24.88 -15.60 25.80
CA ARG A 114 -26.06 -14.92 25.27
C ARG A 114 -26.18 -15.06 23.76
N PHE A 115 -25.06 -14.98 23.04
CA PHE A 115 -25.03 -15.21 21.60
C PHE A 115 -25.46 -16.64 21.24
N LYS A 116 -24.93 -17.65 21.94
CA LYS A 116 -25.30 -19.06 21.72
C LYS A 116 -26.77 -19.33 22.03
N SER A 117 -27.28 -18.87 23.17
CA SER A 117 -28.67 -19.12 23.56
C SER A 117 -29.67 -18.43 22.63
N THR A 118 -29.30 -17.27 22.08
CA THR A 118 -30.16 -16.48 21.20
C THR A 118 -30.22 -17.05 19.79
N PHE A 119 -29.06 -17.32 19.17
CA PHE A 119 -29.00 -17.74 17.76
C PHE A 119 -29.04 -19.27 17.56
N PHE A 120 -28.69 -20.04 18.58
CA PHE A 120 -28.61 -21.50 18.52
C PHE A 120 -29.37 -22.19 19.67
N PRO A 121 -30.67 -21.88 19.89
CA PRO A 121 -31.43 -22.45 21.00
C PRO A 121 -31.56 -23.98 20.94
N ASN A 122 -31.58 -24.55 19.72
CA ASN A 122 -31.68 -25.99 19.48
C ASN A 122 -30.31 -26.69 19.38
N GLY A 123 -29.21 -25.97 19.64
CA GLY A 123 -27.84 -26.45 19.48
C GLY A 123 -27.36 -26.49 18.02
N PHE A 124 -26.11 -26.97 17.84
CA PHE A 124 -25.38 -26.87 16.56
C PHE A 124 -25.65 -28.00 15.55
N ARG A 125 -26.34 -29.07 15.98
CA ARG A 125 -26.74 -30.18 15.11
C ARG A 125 -28.03 -29.90 14.33
N ASP A 126 -28.71 -28.79 14.63
CA ASP A 126 -29.88 -28.34 13.88
C ASP A 126 -29.47 -27.95 12.45
N LYS A 127 -30.27 -28.35 11.46
CA LYS A 127 -30.08 -27.95 10.05
C LYS A 127 -30.10 -26.43 9.88
N LYS A 128 -30.78 -25.70 10.77
CA LYS A 128 -30.79 -24.23 10.78
C LYS A 128 -29.46 -23.61 11.22
N ALA A 129 -28.63 -24.30 12.00
CA ALA A 129 -27.40 -23.72 12.56
C ALA A 129 -26.44 -23.25 11.48
N ALA A 130 -26.21 -24.06 10.43
CA ALA A 130 -25.35 -23.69 9.31
C ALA A 130 -25.88 -22.46 8.55
N LEU A 131 -27.20 -22.36 8.36
CA LEU A 131 -27.85 -21.20 7.74
C LEU A 131 -27.69 -19.95 8.61
N THR A 132 -27.81 -20.07 9.93
CA THR A 132 -27.61 -18.96 10.86
C THR A 132 -26.19 -18.45 10.89
N PHE A 133 -25.19 -19.33 10.94
CA PHE A 133 -23.79 -18.91 10.83
C PHE A 133 -23.51 -18.18 9.51
N ARG A 134 -24.04 -18.70 8.40
CA ARG A 134 -23.91 -18.07 7.10
C ARG A 134 -24.56 -16.68 7.07
N ALA A 135 -25.78 -16.55 7.57
CA ALA A 135 -26.48 -15.27 7.64
C ALA A 135 -25.72 -14.22 8.45
N LEU A 136 -25.11 -14.62 9.58
CA LEU A 136 -24.28 -13.75 10.42
C LEU A 136 -23.00 -13.28 9.71
N GLN A 137 -22.29 -14.19 9.04
CA GLN A 137 -21.08 -13.84 8.28
C GLN A 137 -21.40 -12.92 7.11
N GLU A 138 -22.40 -13.27 6.28
CA GLU A 138 -22.73 -12.49 5.09
C GLU A 138 -23.37 -11.14 5.41
N ARG A 139 -24.10 -11.03 6.53
CA ARG A 139 -24.55 -9.74 7.09
C ARG A 139 -23.34 -8.82 7.30
N ASN A 140 -22.31 -9.32 7.98
CA ASN A 140 -21.10 -8.59 8.32
C ASN A 140 -20.31 -8.15 7.08
N VAL A 141 -20.24 -9.02 6.06
CA VAL A 141 -19.65 -8.69 4.75
C VAL A 141 -20.42 -7.55 4.08
N CYS A 142 -21.75 -7.59 4.07
CA CYS A 142 -22.57 -6.54 3.46
C CYS A 142 -22.38 -5.19 4.18
N ILE A 143 -22.31 -5.19 5.52
CA ILE A 143 -22.06 -3.97 6.31
C ILE A 143 -20.72 -3.37 5.93
N TYR A 144 -19.65 -4.17 5.89
CA TYR A 144 -18.32 -3.71 5.50
C TYR A 144 -18.30 -3.12 4.07
N GLN A 145 -18.94 -3.80 3.11
CA GLN A 145 -18.97 -3.32 1.73
C GLN A 145 -19.78 -2.01 1.58
N MET A 146 -20.83 -1.83 2.37
CA MET A 146 -21.56 -0.56 2.43
C MET A 146 -20.71 0.57 3.00
N VAL A 147 -19.89 0.29 4.02
CA VAL A 147 -18.90 1.25 4.54
C VAL A 147 -17.92 1.63 3.44
N CYS A 148 -17.31 0.67 2.75
CA CYS A 148 -16.38 0.95 1.65
C CYS A 148 -17.00 1.70 0.47
N SER A 149 -18.30 1.51 0.21
CA SER A 149 -19.02 2.25 -0.84
C SER A 149 -19.26 3.70 -0.47
N SER A 150 -19.36 4.00 0.83
CA SER A 150 -19.66 5.34 1.35
C SER A 150 -18.40 6.13 1.75
N ASP A 151 -17.37 5.42 2.20
CA ASP A 151 -16.11 5.95 2.71
C ASP A 151 -14.98 4.96 2.38
N ARG A 152 -14.46 5.09 1.14
CA ARG A 152 -13.49 4.14 0.59
C ARG A 152 -12.16 4.16 1.35
N ASP A 153 -11.75 5.33 1.84
CA ASP A 153 -10.46 5.53 2.51
C ASP A 153 -10.60 5.47 4.04
N LEU A 154 -11.77 5.09 4.56
CA LEU A 154 -12.15 5.03 5.99
C LEU A 154 -11.68 6.24 6.81
N GLN A 155 -11.88 7.44 6.27
CA GLN A 155 -11.48 8.67 6.95
C GLN A 155 -12.43 9.04 8.10
N LYS A 156 -13.68 8.57 8.04
CA LYS A 156 -14.67 8.84 9.09
C LYS A 156 -14.50 7.90 10.28
N GLN A 157 -14.54 8.46 11.48
CA GLN A 157 -14.43 7.69 12.72
C GLN A 157 -15.58 6.67 12.87
N GLU A 158 -16.79 7.00 12.44
CA GLU A 158 -17.94 6.08 12.47
C GLU A 158 -17.74 4.86 11.55
N SER A 159 -17.18 5.08 10.36
CA SER A 159 -16.82 4.01 9.42
C SER A 159 -15.79 3.06 10.03
N LEU A 160 -14.76 3.62 10.67
CA LEU A 160 -13.72 2.85 11.37
C LEU A 160 -14.32 2.03 12.51
N GLN A 161 -15.16 2.63 13.35
CA GLN A 161 -15.80 1.92 14.46
C GLN A 161 -16.70 0.79 13.95
N THR A 162 -17.43 1.02 12.86
CA THR A 162 -18.27 0.00 12.22
C THR A 162 -17.42 -1.18 11.74
N CYS A 163 -16.25 -0.94 11.14
CA CYS A 163 -15.32 -2.01 10.75
C CYS A 163 -14.85 -2.85 11.94
N PHE A 164 -14.55 -2.23 13.09
CA PHE A 164 -14.17 -2.95 14.30
C PHE A 164 -15.34 -3.78 14.85
N ASN A 165 -16.55 -3.24 14.87
CA ASN A 165 -17.75 -3.98 15.30
C ASN A 165 -17.98 -5.22 14.41
N VAL A 166 -17.80 -5.06 13.09
CA VAL A 166 -17.86 -6.17 12.12
C VAL A 166 -16.80 -7.24 12.42
N LEU A 167 -15.56 -6.83 12.71
CA LEU A 167 -14.48 -7.75 13.07
C LEU A 167 -14.79 -8.52 14.37
N SER A 168 -15.29 -7.85 15.39
CA SER A 168 -15.72 -8.48 16.65
C SER A 168 -16.84 -9.50 16.41
N SER A 169 -17.84 -9.15 15.60
CA SER A 169 -18.93 -10.04 15.24
C SER A 169 -18.45 -11.28 14.46
N LEU A 170 -17.54 -11.11 13.49
CA LEU A 170 -16.94 -12.21 12.74
C LEU A 170 -16.12 -13.14 13.65
N ARG A 171 -15.30 -12.57 14.53
CA ARG A 171 -14.51 -13.32 15.52
C ARG A 171 -15.41 -14.16 16.42
N LEU A 172 -16.47 -13.57 16.98
CA LEU A 172 -17.43 -14.27 17.84
C LEU A 172 -18.13 -15.41 17.09
N THR A 173 -18.60 -15.13 15.88
CA THR A 173 -19.26 -16.14 15.03
C THR A 173 -18.33 -17.33 14.78
N MET A 174 -17.05 -17.07 14.47
CA MET A 174 -16.04 -18.12 14.29
C MET A 174 -15.73 -18.86 15.59
N GLN A 175 -15.64 -18.17 16.72
CA GLN A 175 -15.39 -18.80 18.04
C GLN A 175 -16.45 -19.84 18.39
N VAL A 176 -17.71 -19.56 18.03
CA VAL A 176 -18.82 -20.49 18.27
C VAL A 176 -18.81 -21.64 17.24
N ALA A 177 -18.42 -21.38 16.00
CA ALA A 177 -18.35 -22.41 14.94
C ALA A 177 -17.13 -23.34 15.04
N LEU A 178 -16.01 -22.87 15.61
CA LEU A 178 -14.71 -23.56 15.56
C LEU A 178 -14.73 -25.02 16.07
N PRO A 179 -15.44 -25.37 17.16
CA PRO A 179 -15.51 -26.76 17.62
C PRO A 179 -16.28 -27.71 16.69
N GLN A 180 -16.98 -27.20 15.69
CA GLN A 180 -17.80 -27.99 14.77
C GLN A 180 -17.04 -28.25 13.46
N GLU A 181 -16.43 -29.42 13.33
CA GLU A 181 -15.57 -29.75 12.17
C GLU A 181 -16.31 -29.68 10.83
N ASN A 182 -17.61 -30.03 10.79
CA ASN A 182 -18.46 -29.93 9.60
C ASN A 182 -18.68 -28.48 9.13
N LEU A 183 -18.36 -27.49 9.96
CA LEU A 183 -18.46 -26.07 9.67
C LEU A 183 -17.09 -25.42 9.39
N CYS A 184 -16.04 -26.22 9.13
CA CYS A 184 -14.70 -25.70 8.83
C CYS A 184 -14.68 -24.73 7.64
N TRP A 185 -15.60 -24.87 6.68
CA TRP A 185 -15.76 -23.94 5.56
C TRP A 185 -16.17 -22.52 6.02
N LEU A 186 -16.95 -22.39 7.09
CA LEU A 186 -17.29 -21.09 7.71
C LEU A 186 -16.07 -20.48 8.40
N ILE A 187 -15.22 -21.30 9.01
CA ILE A 187 -13.96 -20.83 9.60
C ILE A 187 -13.06 -20.29 8.50
N TYR A 188 -12.86 -21.04 7.42
CA TYR A 188 -12.09 -20.60 6.27
C TYR A 188 -12.60 -19.27 5.70
N ASN A 189 -13.91 -19.17 5.39
CA ASN A 189 -14.50 -17.93 4.87
C ASN A 189 -14.35 -16.76 5.86
N GLY A 190 -14.59 -17.02 7.15
CA GLY A 190 -14.41 -16.03 8.21
C GLY A 190 -12.98 -15.46 8.25
N THR A 191 -11.96 -16.29 8.06
CA THR A 191 -10.57 -15.81 8.00
C THR A 191 -10.31 -14.91 6.80
N ILE A 192 -10.94 -15.18 5.64
CA ILE A 192 -10.86 -14.33 4.44
C ILE A 192 -11.49 -12.97 4.71
N HIS A 193 -12.67 -12.95 5.33
CA HIS A 193 -13.35 -11.69 5.66
C HIS A 193 -12.56 -10.87 6.68
N ILE A 194 -12.08 -11.50 7.77
CA ILE A 194 -11.22 -10.83 8.76
C ILE A 194 -9.98 -10.27 8.08
N TYR A 195 -9.26 -11.07 7.29
CA TYR A 195 -8.06 -10.62 6.58
C TYR A 195 -8.35 -9.43 5.67
N THR A 196 -9.46 -9.47 4.92
CA THR A 196 -9.81 -8.41 3.95
C THR A 196 -10.01 -7.06 4.67
N ILE A 197 -10.75 -7.07 5.79
CA ILE A 197 -11.01 -5.86 6.58
C ILE A 197 -9.72 -5.41 7.28
N CYS A 198 -8.99 -6.33 7.90
CA CYS A 198 -7.74 -6.04 8.58
C CYS A 198 -6.71 -5.45 7.62
N ARG A 199 -6.59 -5.97 6.39
CA ARG A 199 -5.63 -5.45 5.40
C ARG A 199 -5.93 -4.01 5.03
N HIS A 200 -7.21 -3.65 4.88
CA HIS A 200 -7.62 -2.27 4.64
C HIS A 200 -7.24 -1.36 5.83
N LEU A 201 -7.56 -1.80 7.05
CA LEU A 201 -7.24 -1.05 8.28
C LEU A 201 -5.72 -0.93 8.55
N MET A 202 -4.91 -1.93 8.18
CA MET A 202 -3.44 -1.86 8.23
C MET A 202 -2.90 -0.74 7.35
N MET A 203 -3.44 -0.59 6.13
CA MET A 203 -3.01 0.47 5.21
C MET A 203 -3.27 1.89 5.75
N ILE A 204 -4.18 2.04 6.69
CA ILE A 204 -4.56 3.31 7.33
C ILE A 204 -3.80 3.48 8.67
N GLY A 205 -2.91 2.54 9.03
CA GLY A 205 -2.10 2.60 10.25
C GLY A 205 -2.77 2.05 11.50
N GLN A 206 -3.87 1.29 11.40
CA GLN A 206 -4.52 0.64 12.55
C GLN A 206 -3.95 -0.75 12.87
N SER A 207 -2.72 -1.06 12.44
CA SER A 207 -2.07 -2.38 12.58
C SER A 207 -2.07 -2.91 14.03
N ALA A 208 -1.90 -2.04 15.02
CA ALA A 208 -1.93 -2.42 16.44
C ALA A 208 -3.28 -3.00 16.89
N LYS A 209 -4.40 -2.42 16.42
CA LYS A 209 -5.75 -2.85 16.80
C LYS A 209 -6.18 -4.12 16.07
N VAL A 210 -5.76 -4.28 14.81
CA VAL A 210 -6.18 -5.43 13.99
C VAL A 210 -5.35 -6.70 14.22
N LEU A 211 -4.18 -6.57 14.86
CA LEU A 211 -3.27 -7.67 15.16
C LEU A 211 -3.97 -8.85 15.87
N GLU A 212 -4.83 -8.58 16.85
CA GLU A 212 -5.53 -9.64 17.58
C GLU A 212 -6.45 -10.48 16.67
N TYR A 213 -7.08 -9.86 15.67
CA TYR A 213 -7.99 -10.55 14.76
C TYR A 213 -7.23 -11.41 13.75
N LEU A 214 -6.08 -10.94 13.26
CA LEU A 214 -5.20 -11.71 12.38
C LEU A 214 -4.55 -12.89 13.11
N LEU A 215 -4.16 -12.71 14.38
CA LEU A 215 -3.71 -13.80 15.25
C LEU A 215 -4.81 -14.83 15.44
N TRP A 216 -6.03 -14.39 15.75
CA TRP A 216 -7.18 -15.25 15.88
C TRP A 216 -7.47 -16.05 14.60
N ALA A 217 -7.47 -15.39 13.43
CA ALA A 217 -7.65 -16.04 12.15
C ALA A 217 -6.58 -17.12 11.87
N SER A 218 -5.32 -16.82 12.20
CA SER A 218 -4.20 -17.77 12.06
C SER A 218 -4.39 -19.01 12.94
N ILE A 219 -4.75 -18.81 14.21
CA ILE A 219 -4.99 -19.90 15.18
C ILE A 219 -6.21 -20.75 14.76
N CYS A 220 -7.26 -20.14 14.23
CA CYS A 220 -8.44 -20.87 13.75
C CYS A 220 -8.10 -21.85 12.62
N MET A 221 -7.26 -21.42 11.67
CA MET A 221 -6.77 -22.30 10.59
C MET A 221 -5.91 -23.45 11.12
N GLU A 222 -5.16 -23.22 12.19
CA GLU A 222 -4.31 -24.25 12.81
C GLU A 222 -5.07 -25.23 13.71
N SER A 223 -6.17 -24.76 14.31
CA SER A 223 -6.96 -25.55 15.26
C SER A 223 -7.98 -26.48 14.56
N SER A 224 -8.26 -26.24 13.27
CA SER A 224 -9.24 -27.02 12.50
C SER A 224 -8.52 -28.05 11.63
N ILE A 225 -8.66 -29.33 11.96
CA ILE A 225 -8.01 -30.44 11.25
C ILE A 225 -8.26 -30.39 9.72
N PRO A 226 -9.49 -30.17 9.21
CA PRO A 226 -9.73 -30.08 7.76
C PRO A 226 -8.95 -28.96 7.06
N LEU A 227 -8.54 -27.92 7.79
CA LEU A 227 -7.85 -26.75 7.25
C LEU A 227 -6.31 -26.84 7.36
N LEU A 228 -5.79 -27.93 7.94
CA LEU A 228 -4.35 -28.17 8.10
C LEU A 228 -3.67 -28.74 6.84
N SER A 229 -4.45 -29.13 5.83
CA SER A 229 -3.90 -29.71 4.59
C SER A 229 -3.08 -28.71 3.76
N VAL A 230 -2.27 -29.25 2.85
CA VAL A 230 -1.44 -28.46 1.92
C VAL A 230 -2.29 -27.48 1.08
N HIS A 231 -3.52 -27.86 0.72
CA HIS A 231 -4.44 -27.03 -0.05
C HIS A 231 -4.63 -25.62 0.55
N TYR A 232 -4.63 -25.51 1.88
CA TYR A 232 -4.82 -24.23 2.58
C TYR A 232 -3.50 -23.58 3.04
N LEU A 233 -2.34 -24.17 2.73
CA LEU A 233 -1.04 -23.69 3.20
C LEU A 233 -0.73 -22.28 2.70
N THR A 234 -1.00 -22.00 1.41
CA THR A 234 -0.77 -20.68 0.82
C THR A 234 -1.55 -19.58 1.55
N TRP A 235 -2.78 -19.90 1.98
CA TRP A 235 -3.62 -18.98 2.73
C TRP A 235 -3.09 -18.79 4.16
N ARG A 236 -2.74 -19.88 4.87
CA ARG A 236 -2.10 -19.79 6.20
C ARG A 236 -0.83 -18.95 6.18
N ALA A 237 0.05 -19.15 5.19
CA ALA A 237 1.26 -18.34 5.03
C ALA A 237 0.95 -16.86 4.78
N THR A 238 -0.16 -16.55 4.11
CA THR A 238 -0.61 -15.17 3.89
C THR A 238 -1.08 -14.52 5.19
N LEU A 239 -1.83 -15.24 6.03
CA LEU A 239 -2.20 -14.79 7.37
C LEU A 239 -0.97 -14.58 8.25
N TYR A 240 -0.02 -15.52 8.23
CA TYR A 240 1.23 -15.38 8.99
C TYR A 240 2.03 -14.14 8.58
N THR A 241 2.10 -13.87 7.27
CA THR A 241 2.77 -12.69 6.74
C THR A 241 2.09 -11.41 7.24
N ALA A 242 0.76 -11.37 7.27
CA ALA A 242 0.01 -10.22 7.75
C ALA A 242 0.22 -9.95 9.25
N VAL A 243 0.27 -11.01 10.07
CA VAL A 243 0.61 -10.89 11.49
C VAL A 243 2.02 -10.34 11.69
N SER A 244 3.02 -10.90 11.00
CA SER A 244 4.39 -10.38 11.05
C SER A 244 4.46 -8.93 10.60
N GLN A 245 3.75 -8.56 9.53
CA GLN A 245 3.68 -7.18 9.06
C GLN A 245 3.06 -6.24 10.10
N CYS A 246 1.98 -6.64 10.79
CA CYS A 246 1.43 -5.83 11.87
C CYS A 246 2.45 -5.56 12.98
N TYR A 247 3.25 -6.58 13.36
CA TYR A 247 4.32 -6.37 14.34
C TYR A 247 5.39 -5.39 13.83
N PHE A 248 5.77 -5.47 12.55
CA PHE A 248 6.70 -4.51 11.96
C PHE A 248 6.12 -3.08 11.94
N ASP A 249 4.87 -2.91 11.54
CA ASP A 249 4.17 -1.60 11.55
C ASP A 249 4.09 -1.02 12.98
N CYS A 250 4.01 -1.88 14.00
CA CYS A 250 3.96 -1.48 15.41
C CYS A 250 5.36 -1.29 16.04
N GLN A 251 6.44 -1.23 15.25
CA GLN A 251 7.82 -1.13 15.74
C GLN A 251 8.25 -2.28 16.67
N ALA A 252 7.56 -3.42 16.59
CA ALA A 252 7.79 -4.62 17.38
C ALA A 252 8.53 -5.69 16.55
N SER A 253 9.64 -5.31 15.91
CA SER A 253 10.33 -6.12 14.89
C SER A 253 10.75 -7.51 15.37
N ILE A 254 11.12 -7.65 16.66
CA ILE A 254 11.49 -8.94 17.27
C ILE A 254 10.31 -9.90 17.22
N HIS A 255 9.12 -9.43 17.60
CA HIS A 255 7.90 -10.24 17.58
C HIS A 255 7.50 -10.62 16.15
N GLY A 256 7.68 -9.71 15.19
CA GLY A 256 7.46 -10.00 13.76
C GLY A 256 8.33 -11.14 13.23
N GLU A 257 9.63 -11.13 13.58
CA GLU A 257 10.57 -12.20 13.22
C GLU A 257 10.25 -13.52 13.95
N ILE A 258 10.02 -13.48 15.27
CA ILE A 258 9.68 -14.68 16.05
C ILE A 258 8.42 -15.36 15.47
N PHE A 259 7.41 -14.57 15.12
CA PHE A 259 6.18 -15.12 14.54
C PHE A 259 6.44 -15.74 13.16
N ALA A 260 7.27 -15.12 12.31
CA ALA A 260 7.63 -15.68 11.01
C ALA A 260 8.42 -16.99 11.16
N ARG A 261 9.33 -17.09 12.14
CA ARG A 261 10.06 -18.34 12.46
C ARG A 261 9.11 -19.43 12.93
N ARG A 262 8.14 -19.12 13.78
CA ARG A 262 7.07 -20.06 14.17
C ARG A 262 6.28 -20.54 12.94
N GLY A 263 5.91 -19.64 12.04
CA GLY A 263 5.23 -19.99 10.79
C GLY A 263 6.07 -20.95 9.93
N LEU A 264 7.38 -20.74 9.85
CA LEU A 264 8.30 -21.62 9.14
C LEU A 264 8.37 -23.02 9.77
N ILE A 265 8.43 -23.12 11.10
CA ILE A 265 8.37 -24.40 11.82
C ILE A 265 7.06 -25.14 11.49
N LYS A 266 5.92 -24.45 11.46
CA LYS A 266 4.62 -25.06 11.09
C LYS A 266 4.57 -25.54 9.64
N ILE A 267 5.21 -24.82 8.71
CA ILE A 267 5.34 -25.24 7.32
C ILE A 267 6.19 -26.52 7.23
N ASP A 268 7.29 -26.58 7.98
CA ASP A 268 8.19 -27.74 8.00
C ASP A 268 7.53 -28.98 8.65
N GLU A 269 6.81 -28.81 9.76
CA GLU A 269 6.00 -29.88 10.37
C GLU A 269 5.03 -30.49 9.35
N LEU A 270 4.31 -29.65 8.59
CA LEU A 270 3.39 -30.13 7.56
C LEU A 270 4.11 -30.81 6.40
N LYS A 271 5.29 -30.30 6.02
CA LYS A 271 6.10 -30.89 4.96
C LYS A 271 6.55 -32.31 5.34
N GLN A 272 7.04 -32.49 6.57
CA GLN A 272 7.43 -33.81 7.10
C GLN A 272 6.25 -34.78 7.11
N LEU A 273 5.05 -34.33 7.50
CA LEU A 273 3.84 -35.16 7.45
C LEU A 273 3.49 -35.58 6.02
N GLU A 274 3.69 -34.69 5.04
CA GLU A 274 3.37 -34.99 3.65
C GLU A 274 4.41 -35.88 2.97
N ASP A 275 5.68 -35.76 3.36
CA ASP A 275 6.75 -36.66 2.92
C ASP A 275 6.53 -38.10 3.45
N ILE A 276 5.88 -38.25 4.60
CA ILE A 276 5.48 -39.56 5.16
C ILE A 276 4.22 -40.11 4.47
N SER A 277 3.28 -39.24 4.09
CA SER A 277 1.96 -39.63 3.58
C SER A 277 1.91 -39.89 2.06
N SER A 278 2.79 -39.25 1.28
CA SER A 278 2.73 -39.25 -0.18
C SER A 278 3.86 -40.05 -0.84
N SER A 279 3.51 -40.99 -1.71
CA SER A 279 4.46 -41.79 -2.51
C SER A 279 4.82 -41.16 -3.86
N LEU A 280 4.21 -40.02 -4.21
CA LEU A 280 4.36 -39.37 -5.51
C LEU A 280 4.64 -37.88 -5.35
N GLU A 281 5.78 -37.42 -5.84
CA GLU A 281 6.16 -36.01 -5.81
C GLU A 281 5.28 -35.17 -6.75
N ASN A 282 4.26 -34.51 -6.21
CA ASN A 282 3.48 -33.54 -6.99
C ASN A 282 4.24 -32.21 -7.12
N SER A 283 4.51 -31.78 -8.37
CA SER A 283 5.18 -30.51 -8.66
C SER A 283 4.41 -29.29 -8.11
N GLU A 284 3.08 -29.36 -8.04
CA GLU A 284 2.24 -28.27 -7.51
C GLU A 284 2.42 -28.13 -5.99
N THR A 285 2.45 -29.25 -5.25
CA THR A 285 2.72 -29.28 -3.82
C THR A 285 4.07 -28.66 -3.47
N LYS A 286 5.12 -29.01 -4.24
CA LYS A 286 6.46 -28.40 -4.09
C LYS A 286 6.42 -26.88 -4.28
N GLN A 287 5.63 -26.39 -5.22
CA GLN A 287 5.46 -24.95 -5.45
C GLN A 287 4.75 -24.26 -4.27
N ILE A 288 3.71 -24.88 -3.72
CA ILE A 288 2.98 -24.37 -2.55
C ILE A 288 3.91 -24.23 -1.33
N PHE A 289 4.70 -25.27 -1.03
CA PHE A 289 5.70 -25.21 0.04
C PHE A 289 6.76 -24.14 -0.22
N ARG A 290 7.28 -24.04 -1.45
CA ARG A 290 8.26 -23.01 -1.82
C ARG A 290 7.71 -21.60 -1.63
N GLU A 291 6.47 -21.35 -2.04
CA GLU A 291 5.81 -20.05 -1.84
C GLU A 291 5.63 -19.73 -0.35
N ALA A 292 5.15 -20.69 0.44
CA ALA A 292 4.91 -20.51 1.87
C ALA A 292 6.22 -20.23 2.63
N THR A 293 7.27 -21.01 2.35
CA THR A 293 8.62 -20.80 2.91
C THR A 293 9.17 -19.44 2.51
N LEU A 294 9.04 -19.05 1.23
CA LEU A 294 9.51 -17.75 0.75
C LEU A 294 8.86 -16.58 1.52
N LYS A 295 7.54 -16.63 1.73
CA LYS A 295 6.83 -15.60 2.51
C LYS A 295 7.39 -15.45 3.92
N MET A 296 7.66 -16.56 4.62
CA MET A 296 8.23 -16.51 5.98
C MET A 296 9.68 -16.05 5.97
N SER A 297 10.52 -16.55 5.04
CA SER A 297 11.92 -16.15 4.92
C SER A 297 12.09 -14.66 4.63
N VAL A 298 11.21 -14.07 3.82
CA VAL A 298 11.19 -12.63 3.55
C VAL A 298 10.90 -11.82 4.83
N MET A 299 9.92 -12.24 5.63
CA MET A 299 9.61 -11.61 6.93
C MET A 299 10.76 -11.74 7.94
N ILE A 300 11.47 -12.88 7.95
CA ILE A 300 12.66 -13.07 8.80
C ILE A 300 13.80 -12.15 8.34
N PHE A 301 14.05 -12.12 7.03
CA PHE A 301 15.11 -11.31 6.43
C PHE A 301 14.96 -9.82 6.74
N LYS A 302 13.72 -9.30 6.73
CA LYS A 302 13.38 -7.91 7.03
C LYS A 302 14.03 -7.38 8.31
N ARG A 303 14.14 -8.20 9.36
CA ARG A 303 14.88 -7.85 10.59
C ARG A 303 16.32 -8.35 10.58
N ALA A 304 16.54 -9.60 10.17
CA ALA A 304 17.83 -10.27 10.28
C ALA A 304 18.96 -9.51 9.56
N VAL A 305 18.66 -8.85 8.43
CA VAL A 305 19.65 -8.10 7.67
C VAL A 305 20.25 -6.94 8.46
N TYR A 306 19.43 -6.20 9.20
CA TYR A 306 19.89 -5.08 10.04
C TYR A 306 20.53 -5.57 11.34
N GLU A 307 19.94 -6.57 11.99
CA GLU A 307 20.44 -7.08 13.27
C GLU A 307 21.79 -7.79 13.14
N SER A 308 22.06 -8.44 11.99
CA SER A 308 23.36 -9.08 11.72
C SER A 308 24.54 -8.10 11.79
N ARG A 309 24.25 -6.80 11.67
CA ARG A 309 25.25 -5.73 11.66
C ARG A 309 25.29 -4.93 12.96
N ARG A 310 24.24 -4.97 13.78
CA ARG A 310 24.22 -4.35 15.11
C ARG A 310 25.21 -5.05 16.03
N LYS A 311 26.33 -4.40 16.33
CA LYS A 311 27.28 -4.93 17.31
C LYS A 311 26.70 -4.85 18.74
N PRO A 312 27.04 -5.80 19.64
CA PRO A 312 26.92 -5.53 21.08
C PRO A 312 27.80 -4.31 21.43
N LYS A 313 27.28 -3.40 22.25
CA LYS A 313 27.80 -2.04 22.58
C LYS A 313 29.22 -1.97 23.19
N SER A 314 30.08 -2.98 23.04
CA SER A 314 31.34 -3.11 23.78
C SER A 314 32.63 -2.84 22.99
N TYR A 315 32.62 -2.67 21.66
CA TYR A 315 33.88 -2.48 20.93
C TYR A 315 33.77 -1.45 19.80
N PHE A 316 34.14 -0.20 20.12
CA PHE A 316 34.54 0.79 19.12
C PHE A 316 35.74 0.25 18.35
N ARG A 317 35.52 -0.18 17.11
CA ARG A 317 36.60 -0.35 16.13
C ARG A 317 36.39 0.72 15.07
N PRO A 318 37.36 1.62 14.80
CA PRO A 318 37.29 2.47 13.64
C PRO A 318 37.46 1.56 12.40
N LYS A 319 36.35 1.17 11.76
CA LYS A 319 36.43 0.50 10.46
C LYS A 319 36.51 1.58 9.39
N LEU A 320 37.70 1.67 8.82
CA LEU A 320 38.01 2.34 7.57
C LEU A 320 36.87 2.08 6.56
N ARG A 321 36.24 3.16 6.09
CA ARG A 321 35.23 3.16 5.02
C ARG A 321 35.87 2.51 3.79
N ALA A 322 35.75 1.19 3.65
CA ALA A 322 36.09 0.52 2.40
C ALA A 322 35.05 1.01 1.41
N SER A 323 35.43 1.97 0.57
CA SER A 323 34.56 2.59 -0.41
C SER A 323 33.82 1.49 -1.19
N LEU A 324 32.49 1.51 -1.17
CA LEU A 324 31.61 0.61 -1.93
C LEU A 324 32.09 0.45 -3.40
N LYS A 325 32.67 1.53 -3.95
CA LYS A 325 33.30 1.63 -5.27
C LYS A 325 34.47 0.65 -5.52
N VAL A 326 35.22 0.24 -4.50
CA VAL A 326 36.33 -0.73 -4.63
C VAL A 326 35.82 -2.17 -4.58
N ALA A 327 34.71 -2.41 -3.87
CA ALA A 327 34.09 -3.73 -3.76
C ALA A 327 33.32 -4.16 -5.03
N GLN A 328 32.90 -3.22 -5.88
CA GLN A 328 32.20 -3.49 -7.15
C GLN A 328 32.97 -4.41 -8.12
N ASN A 329 34.30 -4.52 -7.96
CA ASN A 329 35.15 -5.35 -8.81
C ASN A 329 35.25 -6.82 -8.37
N LEU A 330 34.66 -7.21 -7.22
CA LEU A 330 34.74 -8.58 -6.68
C LEU A 330 33.60 -9.48 -7.18
N PRO A 331 33.78 -10.82 -7.21
CA PRO A 331 32.68 -11.76 -7.45
C PRO A 331 31.68 -11.73 -6.28
N ARG A 332 30.38 -11.77 -6.59
CA ARG A 332 29.27 -11.82 -5.62
C ARG A 332 29.28 -13.19 -4.92
N PRO A 333 29.08 -13.29 -3.59
CA PRO A 333 28.72 -12.24 -2.61
C PRO A 333 29.92 -11.46 -2.03
N ARG A 334 29.80 -10.14 -2.00
CA ARG A 334 30.86 -9.18 -1.60
C ARG A 334 30.68 -8.65 -0.19
N THR A 335 29.43 -8.53 0.26
CA THR A 335 29.08 -7.99 1.58
C THR A 335 28.36 -9.02 2.44
N THR A 336 28.28 -8.78 3.75
CA THR A 336 27.50 -9.64 4.65
C THR A 336 26.02 -9.68 4.28
N THR A 337 25.49 -8.56 3.78
CA THR A 337 24.10 -8.43 3.29
C THR A 337 23.87 -9.30 2.07
N GLU A 338 24.76 -9.24 1.07
CA GLU A 338 24.68 -10.08 -0.14
C GLU A 338 24.85 -11.57 0.19
N ARG A 339 25.71 -11.90 1.16
CA ARG A 339 25.89 -13.28 1.62
C ARG A 339 24.61 -13.82 2.24
N LEU A 340 24.01 -13.07 3.18
CA LEU A 340 22.74 -13.45 3.80
C LEU A 340 21.61 -13.59 2.76
N LEU A 341 21.54 -12.69 1.77
CA LEU A 341 20.59 -12.79 0.65
C LEU A 341 20.78 -14.08 -0.17
N THR A 342 22.03 -14.47 -0.43
CA THR A 342 22.34 -15.67 -1.23
C THR A 342 22.13 -16.95 -0.42
N GLU A 343 22.38 -16.91 0.89
CA GLU A 343 22.14 -18.04 1.81
C GLU A 343 20.63 -18.30 2.04
N MET A 344 19.80 -17.25 2.07
CA MET A 344 18.37 -17.38 2.35
C MET A 344 17.50 -17.57 1.10
N PHE A 345 17.98 -17.20 -0.09
CA PHE A 345 17.15 -17.17 -1.30
C PHE A 345 17.89 -17.62 -2.57
N ASP A 346 17.36 -18.66 -3.22
CA ASP A 346 17.97 -19.26 -4.42
C ASP A 346 17.69 -18.51 -5.73
N SER A 347 16.70 -17.61 -5.75
CA SER A 347 16.27 -16.92 -6.99
C SER A 347 16.44 -15.41 -6.90
N ALA A 348 16.85 -14.78 -8.00
CA ALA A 348 16.97 -13.33 -8.09
C ALA A 348 15.66 -12.60 -7.77
N ALA A 349 14.51 -13.16 -8.16
CA ALA A 349 13.20 -12.62 -7.84
C ALA A 349 12.89 -12.66 -6.34
N ALA A 350 13.25 -13.76 -5.65
CA ALA A 350 13.11 -13.88 -4.20
C ALA A 350 14.05 -12.91 -3.45
N GLN A 351 15.30 -12.80 -3.90
CA GLN A 351 16.26 -11.84 -3.35
C GLN A 351 15.76 -10.40 -3.51
N PHE A 352 15.24 -10.05 -4.69
CA PHE A 352 14.68 -8.72 -4.92
C PHE A 352 13.47 -8.45 -4.03
N LEU A 353 12.56 -9.41 -3.89
CA LEU A 353 11.42 -9.29 -2.97
C LEU A 353 11.86 -9.04 -1.52
N ALA A 354 12.86 -9.77 -1.05
CA ALA A 354 13.41 -9.63 0.29
C ALA A 354 14.04 -8.24 0.51
N ILE A 355 14.74 -7.70 -0.50
CA ILE A 355 15.29 -6.35 -0.48
C ILE A 355 14.18 -5.30 -0.34
N LEU A 356 13.13 -5.40 -1.18
CA LEU A 356 12.01 -4.45 -1.12
C LEU A 356 11.33 -4.46 0.25
N GLU A 357 11.12 -5.64 0.79
CA GLU A 357 10.44 -5.80 2.06
C GLU A 357 11.31 -5.32 3.24
N ALA A 358 12.62 -5.53 3.19
CA ALA A 358 13.57 -5.00 4.17
C ALA A 358 13.66 -3.47 4.15
N LEU A 359 13.48 -2.85 2.99
CA LEU A 359 13.45 -1.39 2.82
C LEU A 359 12.05 -0.79 3.06
N SER A 360 11.02 -1.63 3.20
CA SER A 360 9.64 -1.22 3.47
C SER A 360 9.46 -0.77 4.92
N ASP A 361 9.57 0.53 5.14
CA ASP A 361 9.25 1.20 6.40
C ASP A 361 7.96 2.01 6.27
N SER A 362 6.88 1.53 6.88
CA SER A 362 5.57 2.18 6.89
C SER A 362 5.53 3.46 7.74
N SER A 363 6.59 3.74 8.51
CA SER A 363 6.67 4.93 9.37
C SER A 363 7.34 6.15 8.73
N ARG A 364 7.91 6.00 7.52
CA ARG A 364 8.60 7.10 6.82
C ARG A 364 7.68 7.78 5.81
N ARG A 365 7.51 9.11 5.97
CA ARG A 365 6.89 9.97 4.94
C ARG A 365 7.90 10.25 3.82
N MET A 366 7.45 10.25 2.57
CA MET A 366 8.33 10.32 1.37
C MET A 366 9.23 11.56 1.31
N LEU A 367 8.82 12.69 1.89
CA LEU A 367 9.54 13.97 1.77
C LEU A 367 9.82 14.65 3.12
N HIS A 368 9.47 14.00 4.24
CA HIS A 368 9.72 14.54 5.58
C HIS A 368 10.89 13.79 6.25
N PRO A 369 12.03 14.45 6.53
CA PRO A 369 13.03 13.87 7.41
C PRO A 369 12.49 13.93 8.84
N ALA A 370 12.11 12.80 9.43
CA ALA A 370 11.84 12.68 10.87
C ALA A 370 11.94 11.21 11.30
N PRO A 371 12.57 10.85 12.45
CA PRO A 371 13.68 11.48 13.18
C PRO A 371 14.99 11.41 12.35
N PRO A 372 16.19 11.79 12.87
CA PRO A 372 17.42 11.46 12.15
C PRO A 372 17.43 9.97 11.80
N ILE A 373 17.95 9.68 10.60
CA ILE A 373 18.48 8.37 10.20
C ILE A 373 18.99 7.66 11.46
N PRO A 374 18.71 6.36 11.69
CA PRO A 374 19.21 5.68 12.88
C PRO A 374 20.67 6.06 13.09
N ASP A 375 21.01 6.66 14.25
CA ASP A 375 22.34 7.23 14.55
C ASP A 375 23.48 6.18 14.39
N GLU A 376 23.10 4.91 14.22
CA GLU A 376 23.92 3.77 13.88
C GLU A 376 24.33 3.79 12.39
N ILE A 377 25.55 4.28 12.13
CA ILE A 377 26.24 4.20 10.81
C ILE A 377 26.14 2.78 10.18
N GLU A 378 26.11 1.73 11.02
CA GLU A 378 26.01 0.34 10.60
C GLU A 378 24.69 0.01 9.86
N ILE A 379 23.59 0.71 10.18
CA ILE A 379 22.30 0.54 9.51
C ILE A 379 22.32 1.23 8.14
N HIS A 380 22.96 2.40 8.03
CA HIS A 380 23.12 3.09 6.76
C HIS A 380 23.91 2.24 5.76
N ASP A 381 25.00 1.61 6.19
CA ASP A 381 25.77 0.71 5.32
C ASP A 381 24.89 -0.43 4.77
N VAL A 382 24.01 -1.01 5.60
CA VAL A 382 23.09 -2.07 5.16
C VAL A 382 22.10 -1.56 4.12
N ILE A 383 21.55 -0.37 4.30
CA ILE A 383 20.62 0.25 3.36
C ILE A 383 21.30 0.47 2.00
N SER A 384 22.51 1.07 1.98
CA SER A 384 23.25 1.28 0.74
C SER A 384 23.61 -0.07 0.06
N GLU A 385 24.02 -1.07 0.84
CA GLU A 385 24.30 -2.42 0.34
C GLU A 385 23.04 -3.07 -0.29
N LEU A 386 21.87 -2.94 0.33
CA LEU A 386 20.60 -3.46 -0.19
C LEU A 386 20.20 -2.80 -1.51
N PHE A 387 20.33 -1.47 -1.61
CA PHE A 387 20.03 -0.75 -2.84
C PHE A 387 20.95 -1.13 -4.00
N VAL A 388 22.25 -1.24 -3.75
CA VAL A 388 23.22 -1.70 -4.77
C VAL A 388 22.92 -3.14 -5.19
N ALA A 389 22.66 -4.04 -4.25
CA ALA A 389 22.29 -5.43 -4.56
C ALA A 389 21.00 -5.50 -5.39
N GLY A 390 20.02 -4.63 -5.11
CA GLY A 390 18.77 -4.50 -5.86
C GLY A 390 18.99 -4.00 -7.28
N LEU A 391 19.81 -2.97 -7.46
CA LEU A 391 20.17 -2.43 -8.77
C LEU A 391 20.94 -3.44 -9.63
N GLU A 392 21.83 -4.24 -9.03
CA GLU A 392 22.54 -5.32 -9.74
C GLU A 392 21.60 -6.43 -10.22
N ILE A 393 20.59 -6.78 -9.41
CA ILE A 393 19.57 -7.75 -9.81
C ILE A 393 18.73 -7.20 -10.97
N LEU A 394 18.31 -5.93 -10.90
CA LEU A 394 17.53 -5.27 -11.96
C LEU A 394 18.30 -5.08 -13.27
N SER A 395 19.61 -4.81 -13.19
CA SER A 395 20.50 -4.66 -14.36
C SER A 395 21.01 -5.99 -14.93
N GLY A 396 20.57 -7.13 -14.38
CA GLY A 396 20.92 -8.46 -14.85
C GLY A 396 22.43 -8.77 -14.82
N ASN A 397 23.17 -8.23 -13.83
CA ASN A 397 24.64 -8.32 -13.75
C ASN A 397 25.41 -7.77 -14.97
N SER A 398 24.76 -6.99 -15.85
CA SER A 398 25.37 -6.49 -17.09
C SER A 398 26.33 -5.30 -16.87
N ILE A 399 26.43 -4.78 -15.65
CA ILE A 399 27.36 -3.71 -15.28
C ILE A 399 28.82 -4.09 -15.57
N LYS A 400 29.14 -5.40 -15.64
CA LYS A 400 30.50 -5.88 -15.97
C LYS A 400 30.87 -5.77 -17.47
N LYS A 401 29.95 -5.38 -18.35
CA LYS A 401 30.20 -5.27 -19.81
C LYS A 401 29.93 -3.89 -20.42
N GLN A 402 29.89 -2.81 -19.63
CA GLN A 402 29.95 -1.45 -20.20
C GLN A 402 31.39 -0.97 -20.41
N LYS A 403 32.10 -1.69 -21.29
CA LYS A 403 33.07 -1.06 -22.19
C LYS A 403 32.68 -1.50 -23.61
N ARG A 404 32.01 -0.58 -24.31
CA ARG A 404 31.52 -0.67 -25.70
C ARG A 404 30.22 -1.47 -25.86
N VAL A 405 29.12 -0.77 -26.08
CA VAL A 405 28.44 -0.64 -27.38
C VAL A 405 27.07 0.02 -27.16
N LEU A 406 26.90 1.11 -27.90
CA LEU A 406 25.67 1.82 -28.21
C LEU A 406 24.62 0.87 -28.80
N VAL A 407 23.38 0.91 -28.25
CA VAL A 407 22.11 0.52 -28.89
C VAL A 407 22.11 -0.83 -29.64
N ARG A 408 21.61 -1.90 -29.01
CA ARG A 408 20.75 -2.89 -29.70
C ARG A 408 19.97 -3.79 -28.73
N SER A 409 18.66 -3.85 -29.02
CA SER A 409 17.57 -4.75 -28.59
C SER A 409 17.27 -4.94 -27.08
N PRO A 410 15.98 -4.78 -26.66
CA PRO A 410 15.51 -5.24 -25.37
C PRO A 410 15.40 -6.77 -25.41
N ASP A 411 16.50 -7.46 -25.11
CA ASP A 411 16.53 -8.91 -25.20
C ASP A 411 15.58 -9.54 -24.16
N LEU A 412 14.65 -10.33 -24.71
CA LEU A 412 13.65 -11.29 -24.23
C LEU A 412 13.63 -11.71 -22.74
N HIS A 413 14.72 -11.61 -21.98
CA HIS A 413 14.74 -11.80 -20.53
C HIS A 413 14.05 -10.65 -19.77
N PHE A 414 14.06 -9.43 -20.29
CA PHE A 414 13.34 -8.30 -19.70
C PHE A 414 11.81 -8.50 -19.77
N ILE A 415 11.32 -9.09 -20.86
CA ILE A 415 9.88 -9.39 -21.02
C ILE A 415 9.52 -10.64 -20.20
N ILE A 416 10.38 -11.67 -20.14
CA ILE A 416 10.12 -12.88 -19.33
C ILE A 416 10.17 -12.61 -17.82
N PHE A 417 11.06 -11.73 -17.36
CA PHE A 417 11.16 -11.33 -15.94
C PHE A 417 9.93 -10.55 -15.46
N PHE A 418 9.31 -9.78 -16.36
CA PHE A 418 8.04 -9.08 -16.11
C PHE A 418 6.79 -9.94 -16.41
N SER A 419 6.86 -10.91 -17.32
CA SER A 419 5.72 -11.79 -17.68
C SER A 419 5.52 -12.96 -16.73
N ALA A 420 6.55 -13.35 -15.96
CA ALA A 420 6.47 -14.47 -15.02
C ALA A 420 5.77 -14.14 -13.69
N ILE A 421 5.48 -12.86 -13.41
CA ILE A 421 4.77 -12.44 -12.19
C ILE A 421 3.66 -11.46 -12.60
N LYS A 422 2.44 -12.00 -12.80
CA LYS A 422 1.22 -11.23 -13.12
C LYS A 422 1.07 -9.96 -12.24
N GLU A 423 0.82 -8.83 -12.91
CA GLU A 423 0.21 -7.58 -12.44
C GLU A 423 0.77 -6.83 -11.21
N ARG A 424 1.81 -7.28 -10.51
CA ARG A 424 2.27 -6.66 -9.23
C ARG A 424 3.68 -6.06 -9.21
N THR A 425 4.38 -6.02 -10.34
CA THR A 425 5.82 -5.70 -10.40
C THR A 425 6.14 -4.21 -10.61
N CYS A 426 5.32 -3.43 -11.31
CA CYS A 426 5.61 -2.01 -11.54
C CYS A 426 5.32 -1.12 -10.30
N LEU A 427 4.32 -1.52 -9.49
CA LEU A 427 4.10 -0.93 -8.16
C LEU A 427 5.33 -1.12 -7.27
N LYS A 428 6.01 -2.26 -7.38
CA LYS A 428 7.22 -2.56 -6.60
C LYS A 428 8.43 -1.76 -7.06
N ALA A 429 8.60 -1.53 -8.36
CA ALA A 429 9.65 -0.64 -8.88
C ALA A 429 9.41 0.83 -8.50
N TYR A 430 8.15 1.29 -8.54
CA TYR A 430 7.75 2.60 -8.04
C TYR A 430 8.03 2.73 -6.53
N ILE A 431 7.66 1.72 -5.74
CA ILE A 431 7.96 1.65 -4.30
C ILE A 431 9.48 1.70 -4.05
N SER A 432 10.29 0.91 -4.78
CA SER A 432 11.76 1.02 -4.71
C SER A 432 12.24 2.43 -4.96
N PHE A 433 11.67 3.12 -5.95
CA PHE A 433 12.08 4.47 -6.31
C PHE A 433 11.72 5.49 -5.23
N THR A 434 10.50 5.43 -4.69
CA THR A 434 10.09 6.25 -3.54
C THR A 434 10.96 6.00 -2.31
N MET A 435 11.42 4.75 -2.12
CA MET A 435 12.37 4.41 -1.06
C MET A 435 13.76 4.98 -1.33
N ILE A 436 14.34 4.80 -2.52
CA ILE A 436 15.67 5.35 -2.85
C ILE A 436 15.69 6.87 -2.58
N PHE A 437 14.61 7.56 -2.93
CA PHE A 437 14.44 8.98 -2.63
C PHE A 437 14.37 9.25 -1.12
N SER A 438 13.53 8.50 -0.39
CA SER A 438 13.32 8.67 1.06
C SER A 438 14.55 8.33 1.90
N TYR A 439 15.46 7.49 1.38
CA TYR A 439 16.72 7.11 2.02
C TYR A 439 17.93 7.96 1.57
N GLU A 440 17.72 8.95 0.70
CA GLU A 440 18.76 9.86 0.18
C GLU A 440 19.94 9.16 -0.54
N GLU A 441 19.71 8.01 -1.16
CA GLU A 441 20.74 7.23 -1.88
C GLU A 441 20.91 7.72 -3.34
N TRP A 442 21.42 8.94 -3.50
CA TRP A 442 21.47 9.67 -4.78
C TRP A 442 22.27 8.97 -5.89
N ASP A 443 23.39 8.31 -5.55
CA ASP A 443 24.20 7.56 -6.53
C ASP A 443 23.39 6.42 -7.18
N VAL A 444 22.51 5.77 -6.41
CA VAL A 444 21.61 4.71 -6.89
C VAL A 444 20.40 5.31 -7.60
N PHE A 445 19.88 6.44 -7.09
CA PHE A 445 18.76 7.18 -7.67
C PHE A 445 19.04 7.60 -9.12
N ASP A 446 20.16 8.27 -9.35
CA ASP A 446 20.57 8.76 -10.67
C ASP A 446 20.83 7.60 -11.64
N SER A 447 21.31 6.46 -11.12
CA SER A 447 21.51 5.25 -11.92
C SER A 447 20.20 4.55 -12.26
N ALA A 448 19.18 4.60 -11.39
CA ALA A 448 17.92 3.89 -11.56
C ALA A 448 16.86 4.68 -12.36
N ILE A 449 16.92 6.01 -12.34
CA ILE A 449 15.91 6.88 -12.94
C ILE A 449 15.78 6.67 -14.46
N GLU A 450 16.89 6.49 -15.16
CA GLU A 450 16.90 6.27 -16.61
C GLU A 450 16.17 4.97 -16.96
N PHE A 451 16.38 3.89 -16.18
CA PHE A 451 15.70 2.62 -16.39
C PHE A 451 14.20 2.71 -16.11
N VAL A 452 13.79 3.36 -15.02
CA VAL A 452 12.38 3.47 -14.61
C VAL A 452 11.59 4.37 -15.56
N VAL A 453 12.16 5.51 -15.97
CA VAL A 453 11.50 6.44 -16.91
C VAL A 453 11.33 5.79 -18.28
N ASN A 454 12.38 5.13 -18.81
CA ASN A 454 12.29 4.44 -20.10
C ASN A 454 11.26 3.30 -20.07
N PHE A 455 11.16 2.58 -18.95
CA PHE A 455 10.15 1.53 -18.78
C PHE A 455 8.73 2.09 -18.71
N LEU A 456 8.49 3.16 -17.94
CA LEU A 456 7.18 3.78 -17.81
C LEU A 456 6.71 4.42 -19.12
N GLN A 457 7.64 4.99 -19.92
CA GLN A 457 7.34 5.54 -21.24
C GLN A 457 6.99 4.47 -22.27
N ALA A 458 7.47 3.23 -22.09
CA ALA A 458 7.16 2.11 -22.98
C ALA A 458 5.79 1.44 -22.67
N GLN A 459 5.16 1.76 -21.54
CA GLN A 459 3.89 1.18 -21.09
C GLN A 459 2.77 2.23 -21.19
N ASP A 460 2.00 2.22 -22.27
CA ASP A 460 0.84 3.11 -22.51
C ASP A 460 -0.41 2.74 -21.64
N ASP A 461 -0.20 2.30 -20.40
CA ASP A 461 -1.30 1.93 -19.49
C ASP A 461 -1.72 3.13 -18.61
N PRO A 462 -3.03 3.46 -18.54
CA PRO A 462 -3.53 4.53 -17.67
C PRO A 462 -3.21 4.34 -16.18
N THR A 463 -2.97 3.11 -15.70
CA THR A 463 -2.57 2.85 -14.31
C THR A 463 -1.21 3.44 -13.94
N TRP A 464 -0.27 3.56 -14.88
CA TRP A 464 1.09 4.06 -14.62
C TRP A 464 1.24 5.57 -14.76
N LYS A 465 0.24 6.26 -15.32
CA LYS A 465 0.27 7.71 -15.47
C LYS A 465 0.40 8.44 -14.13
N LYS A 466 -0.20 7.92 -13.07
CA LYS A 466 -0.07 8.47 -11.70
C LYS A 466 1.38 8.37 -11.21
N ALA A 467 1.95 7.16 -11.24
CA ALA A 467 3.33 6.92 -10.83
C ALA A 467 4.34 7.74 -11.64
N GLY A 468 4.11 7.92 -12.95
CA GLY A 468 4.94 8.77 -13.80
C GLY A 468 4.88 10.27 -13.43
N MET A 469 3.71 10.78 -13.02
CA MET A 469 3.57 12.15 -12.51
C MET A 469 4.34 12.34 -11.20
N GLU A 470 4.19 11.39 -10.27
CA GLU A 470 4.87 11.40 -8.96
C GLU A 470 6.38 11.32 -9.12
N LEU A 471 6.85 10.43 -10.01
CA LEU A 471 8.27 10.29 -10.36
C LEU A 471 8.86 11.61 -10.85
N LYS A 472 8.18 12.28 -11.78
CA LYS A 472 8.61 13.56 -12.34
C LYS A 472 8.64 14.68 -11.30
N LEU A 473 7.71 14.68 -10.34
CA LEU A 473 7.75 15.62 -9.22
C LEU A 473 8.98 15.40 -8.33
N LEU A 474 9.28 14.14 -7.98
CA LEU A 474 10.46 13.80 -7.17
C LEU A 474 11.78 14.16 -7.86
N THR A 475 11.91 13.90 -9.17
CA THR A 475 13.09 14.30 -9.96
C THR A 475 13.30 15.82 -9.96
N LEU A 476 12.21 16.60 -10.05
CA LEU A 476 12.29 18.06 -9.98
C LEU A 476 12.63 18.57 -8.57
N MET A 477 12.24 17.84 -7.52
CA MET A 477 12.55 18.19 -6.13
C MET A 477 13.99 17.88 -5.72
N GLN A 478 14.60 16.81 -6.25
CA GLN A 478 15.98 16.39 -5.93
C GLN A 478 17.00 17.54 -5.92
N PRO A 479 17.19 18.31 -7.02
CA PRO A 479 18.18 19.38 -7.06
C PRO A 479 17.86 20.56 -6.14
N LEU A 480 16.58 20.76 -5.81
CA LEU A 480 16.08 21.86 -4.97
C LEU A 480 16.25 21.57 -3.47
N LEU A 481 16.18 20.30 -3.07
CA LEU A 481 16.41 19.84 -1.70
C LEU A 481 17.91 19.77 -1.38
N PHE A 482 18.75 19.35 -2.35
CA PHE A 482 20.18 19.09 -2.12
C PHE A 482 21.10 19.81 -3.14
N PRO A 483 21.19 21.15 -3.11
CA PRO A 483 21.95 21.94 -4.09
C PRO A 483 23.49 21.78 -4.04
N ARG A 484 24.04 20.95 -3.14
CA ARG A 484 25.49 20.73 -3.00
C ARG A 484 25.82 19.27 -2.67
N LYS A 485 25.91 18.44 -3.71
CA LYS A 485 26.85 17.33 -3.95
C LYS A 485 26.53 16.82 -5.36
N PHE A 486 27.52 16.32 -6.10
CA PHE A 486 27.40 15.89 -7.51
C PHE A 486 27.55 16.98 -8.59
N LYS A 487 28.72 17.64 -8.60
CA LYS A 487 29.39 17.91 -9.88
C LYS A 487 30.33 16.73 -10.18
N HIS A 488 29.85 15.70 -10.85
CA HIS A 488 30.69 14.84 -11.67
C HIS A 488 29.97 14.54 -12.98
N GLY A 489 29.93 15.55 -13.85
CA GLY A 489 29.88 15.28 -15.27
C GLY A 489 31.16 14.54 -15.65
N PHE A 490 31.01 13.42 -16.35
CA PHE A 490 32.09 12.75 -17.06
C PHE A 490 32.64 13.71 -18.12
N SER A 491 33.61 14.55 -17.79
CA SER A 491 34.44 15.21 -18.79
C SER A 491 35.68 14.35 -19.04
N ILE A 492 35.62 13.61 -20.13
CA ILE A 492 36.75 12.97 -20.78
C ILE A 492 37.77 14.07 -21.12
N SER A 493 38.96 13.98 -20.54
CA SER A 493 40.14 14.66 -21.06
C SER A 493 41.17 13.58 -21.39
N GLU A 494 41.10 13.08 -22.62
CA GLU A 494 42.20 12.37 -23.25
C GLU A 494 43.36 13.36 -23.45
N ASN A 495 44.51 13.12 -22.80
CA ASN A 495 45.76 12.79 -23.50
C ASN A 495 47.00 12.78 -22.58
N ASN A 496 47.61 11.59 -22.53
CA ASN A 496 49.03 11.27 -22.72
C ASN A 496 50.11 11.77 -21.73
N THR A 497 50.61 10.79 -20.97
CA THR A 497 52.03 10.44 -20.69
C THR A 497 53.13 11.46 -21.05
N LYS A 498 53.95 11.85 -20.06
CA LYS A 498 55.42 11.63 -20.03
C LYS A 498 56.07 12.09 -18.71
N GLU A 499 57.26 11.55 -18.49
CA GLU A 499 58.05 11.42 -17.26
C GLU A 499 58.61 12.70 -16.62
N ALA A 500 58.82 12.59 -15.30
CA ALA A 500 59.96 13.03 -14.49
C ALA A 500 60.69 14.37 -14.80
N ARG A 501 60.68 15.29 -13.81
CA ARG A 501 61.87 15.81 -13.06
C ARG A 501 61.55 17.18 -12.43
N MET A 502 61.82 17.31 -11.12
CA MET A 502 62.29 18.54 -10.44
C MET A 502 63.84 18.49 -10.44
N PRO A 503 64.65 19.55 -10.12
CA PRO A 503 64.36 20.71 -9.25
C PRO A 503 65.09 22.07 -9.56
N HIS A 504 64.83 23.06 -8.68
CA HIS A 504 65.57 24.32 -8.37
C HIS A 504 65.46 25.52 -9.36
N GLY A 505 65.35 26.80 -8.94
CA GLY A 505 65.37 27.43 -7.61
C GLY A 505 65.19 28.97 -7.67
N SER A 506 64.98 29.53 -6.45
CA SER A 506 65.19 30.91 -5.95
C SER A 506 64.36 32.12 -6.45
N GLU A 507 63.55 32.61 -5.50
CA GLU A 507 63.43 33.99 -5.01
C GLU A 507 62.96 35.14 -5.94
N LYS A 508 61.77 35.68 -5.63
CA LYS A 508 61.66 36.98 -4.92
C LYS A 508 60.22 37.24 -4.49
N LYS A 509 60.06 37.61 -3.21
CA LYS A 509 58.84 38.16 -2.63
C LYS A 509 58.50 39.48 -3.31
N GLN A 510 57.33 39.54 -3.93
CA GLN A 510 56.59 40.78 -4.05
C GLN A 510 55.11 40.48 -3.84
N THR A 511 54.59 41.07 -2.79
CA THR A 511 53.20 41.16 -2.39
C THR A 511 52.29 41.50 -3.57
N PHE A 512 51.59 40.49 -4.10
CA PHE A 512 50.36 40.67 -4.86
C PHE A 512 49.29 39.81 -4.18
N ARG A 513 48.58 40.44 -3.23
CA ARG A 513 47.31 39.96 -2.68
C ARG A 513 46.31 39.98 -3.82
N ARG A 514 46.28 38.92 -4.63
CA ARG A 514 45.17 38.62 -5.54
C ARG A 514 44.19 37.81 -4.72
N GLU A 515 43.36 38.54 -3.98
CA GLU A 515 42.15 37.97 -3.39
C GLU A 515 41.38 37.26 -4.49
N CYS A 516 41.17 35.97 -4.25
CA CYS A 516 40.14 35.18 -4.90
C CYS A 516 38.81 35.92 -4.76
N SER A 517 38.40 36.66 -5.80
CA SER A 517 36.99 36.89 -6.08
C SER A 517 36.39 35.49 -6.33
N GLY A 518 35.87 34.80 -5.33
CA GLY A 518 34.87 35.30 -4.41
C GLY A 518 33.55 34.99 -5.10
N ALA A 519 33.07 33.78 -4.88
CA ALA A 519 31.81 33.28 -5.42
C ALA A 519 30.71 34.30 -5.14
N SER A 520 30.27 35.00 -6.19
CA SER A 520 29.09 35.83 -6.14
C SER A 520 27.90 34.90 -5.99
N VAL A 521 27.46 34.80 -4.74
CA VAL A 521 26.13 34.38 -4.30
C VAL A 521 25.12 35.32 -4.99
N GLU A 522 24.75 35.02 -6.23
CA GLU A 522 23.55 35.60 -6.85
C GLU A 522 22.33 34.89 -6.23
N HIS A 523 21.89 35.36 -5.06
CA HIS A 523 20.74 34.80 -4.36
C HIS A 523 19.71 35.92 -4.15
N GLY A 524 18.61 35.84 -4.90
CA GLY A 524 17.49 36.79 -4.84
C GLY A 524 16.34 36.49 -5.81
N GLU A 525 16.53 35.60 -6.80
CA GLU A 525 15.47 35.13 -7.71
C GLU A 525 15.01 33.71 -7.31
N PRO A 526 13.72 33.34 -7.46
CA PRO A 526 13.34 31.94 -7.44
C PRO A 526 14.11 31.23 -8.55
N SER A 527 14.83 30.16 -8.23
CA SER A 527 15.55 29.42 -9.27
C SER A 527 14.57 28.99 -10.36
N HIS A 528 15.02 28.99 -11.63
CA HIS A 528 14.22 28.54 -12.76
C HIS A 528 13.58 27.16 -12.47
N ASP A 529 14.31 26.29 -11.79
CA ASP A 529 13.88 24.97 -11.35
C ASP A 529 12.70 25.00 -10.34
N LEU A 530 12.66 26.01 -9.45
CA LEU A 530 11.56 26.18 -8.49
C LEU A 530 10.27 26.65 -9.18
N MET A 531 10.40 27.48 -10.23
CA MET A 531 9.28 27.88 -11.09
C MET A 531 8.76 26.70 -11.93
N ILE A 532 9.66 25.85 -12.45
CA ILE A 532 9.29 24.62 -13.16
C ILE A 532 8.53 23.68 -12.23
N LEU A 533 8.99 23.50 -10.98
CA LEU A 533 8.29 22.67 -9.99
C LEU A 533 6.89 23.21 -9.71
N ALA A 534 6.75 24.50 -9.39
CA ALA A 534 5.46 25.13 -9.08
C ALA A 534 4.46 25.00 -10.24
N THR A 535 4.88 25.34 -11.46
CA THR A 535 4.03 25.25 -12.67
C THR A 535 3.66 23.82 -13.02
N THR A 536 4.57 22.85 -12.82
CA THR A 536 4.30 21.42 -13.05
C THR A 536 3.23 20.91 -12.08
N VAL A 537 3.34 21.21 -10.79
CA VAL A 537 2.32 20.84 -9.78
C VAL A 537 0.97 21.45 -10.11
N PHE A 538 0.95 22.74 -10.47
CA PHE A 538 -0.26 23.44 -10.90
C PHE A 538 -0.93 22.77 -12.10
N SER A 539 -0.14 22.34 -13.09
CA SER A 539 -0.66 21.65 -14.28
C SER A 539 -1.32 20.31 -13.91
N TYR A 540 -0.74 19.53 -13.01
CA TYR A 540 -1.30 18.23 -12.61
C TYR A 540 -2.59 18.36 -11.82
N VAL A 541 -2.70 19.38 -10.98
CA VAL A 541 -3.92 19.64 -10.20
C VAL A 541 -5.01 20.31 -11.04
N SER A 542 -4.65 21.23 -11.95
CA SER A 542 -5.60 22.04 -12.72
C SER A 542 -6.04 21.44 -14.07
N THR A 543 -5.25 20.56 -14.70
CA THR A 543 -5.51 20.08 -16.08
C THR A 543 -5.75 18.57 -16.20
N SER A 544 -5.95 17.85 -15.08
CA SER A 544 -6.18 16.39 -15.10
C SER A 544 -7.52 16.00 -15.75
N LYS A 545 -7.56 15.98 -17.09
CA LYS A 545 -8.70 15.55 -17.93
C LYS A 545 -9.18 14.11 -17.66
N GLN A 546 -8.46 13.32 -16.85
CA GLN A 546 -8.75 11.92 -16.54
C GLN A 546 -9.02 11.65 -15.03
N ASN A 547 -9.21 12.66 -14.18
CA ASN A 547 -9.32 12.50 -12.70
C ASN A 547 -8.13 11.80 -12.03
N ILE A 548 -7.01 11.61 -12.73
CA ILE A 548 -5.78 11.03 -12.17
C ILE A 548 -4.98 12.18 -11.53
N ARG A 549 -4.80 12.13 -10.21
CA ARG A 549 -4.03 13.10 -9.42
C ARG A 549 -2.86 12.41 -8.71
N PRO A 550 -1.74 13.12 -8.47
CA PRO A 550 -0.67 12.64 -7.60
C PRO A 550 -1.20 12.37 -6.18
N ASP A 551 -0.50 11.53 -5.43
CA ASP A 551 -0.85 11.24 -4.05
C ASP A 551 -0.91 12.52 -3.19
N LYS A 552 -1.89 12.56 -2.27
CA LYS A 552 -2.16 13.74 -1.44
C LYS A 552 -0.96 14.06 -0.55
N GLU A 553 -0.25 13.04 -0.05
CA GLU A 553 0.94 13.22 0.78
C GLU A 553 2.08 13.88 0.01
N ILE A 554 2.38 13.40 -1.20
CA ILE A 554 3.40 14.00 -2.08
C ILE A 554 3.05 15.45 -2.40
N LEU A 555 1.77 15.73 -2.69
CA LEU A 555 1.33 17.11 -2.95
C LEU A 555 1.50 18.02 -1.73
N VAL A 556 1.10 17.56 -0.54
CA VAL A 556 1.28 18.31 0.72
C VAL A 556 2.75 18.65 0.94
N ASP A 557 3.62 17.68 0.75
CA ASP A 557 5.04 17.84 1.01
C ASP A 557 5.72 18.78 -0.02
N VAL A 558 5.35 18.67 -1.32
CA VAL A 558 5.81 19.60 -2.36
C VAL A 558 5.34 21.04 -2.06
N ILE A 559 4.08 21.19 -1.63
CA ILE A 559 3.51 22.49 -1.27
C ILE A 559 4.22 23.08 -0.05
N MET A 560 4.44 22.27 0.99
CA MET A 560 5.20 22.68 2.17
C MET A 560 6.61 23.15 1.80
N PHE A 561 7.31 22.41 0.93
CA PHE A 561 8.63 22.79 0.45
C PHE A 561 8.61 24.14 -0.30
N LEU A 562 7.69 24.29 -1.26
CA LEU A 562 7.52 25.52 -2.02
C LEU A 562 7.20 26.71 -1.11
N TRP A 563 6.35 26.51 -0.10
CA TRP A 563 6.00 27.52 0.90
C TRP A 563 7.21 27.94 1.75
N GLN A 564 8.01 26.99 2.25
CA GLN A 564 9.21 27.32 3.04
C GLN A 564 10.22 28.15 2.22
N LYS A 565 10.42 27.79 0.95
CA LYS A 565 11.28 28.57 0.04
C LYS A 565 10.69 29.94 -0.25
N CYS A 566 9.40 30.03 -0.55
CA CYS A 566 8.70 31.29 -0.80
C CYS A 566 8.78 32.23 0.41
N LYS A 567 8.53 31.72 1.62
CA LYS A 567 8.63 32.46 2.88
C LYS A 567 10.05 33.01 3.10
N SER A 568 11.08 32.18 2.86
CA SER A 568 12.48 32.61 2.99
C SER A 568 12.86 33.69 1.96
N GLY A 569 12.38 33.57 0.71
CA GLY A 569 12.62 34.55 -0.34
C GLY A 569 11.93 35.89 -0.06
N LEU A 570 10.67 35.86 0.37
CA LEU A 570 9.89 37.06 0.73
C LEU A 570 10.50 37.80 1.93
N GLN A 571 10.95 37.08 2.96
CA GLN A 571 11.61 37.66 4.13
C GLN A 571 12.94 38.36 3.77
N GLN A 572 13.71 37.80 2.83
CA GLN A 572 14.97 38.41 2.37
C GLN A 572 14.74 39.71 1.57
N ILE A 573 13.66 39.79 0.80
CA ILE A 573 13.27 41.02 0.08
C ILE A 573 12.87 42.12 1.07
N GLN A 574 12.20 41.76 2.17
CA GLN A 574 11.80 42.72 3.21
C GLN A 574 12.97 43.28 4.04
N MET A 575 14.06 42.51 4.20
CA MET A 575 15.26 42.96 4.94
C MET A 575 16.27 43.74 4.09
N SER A 576 16.14 43.76 2.77
CA SER A 576 17.05 44.45 1.85
C SER A 576 16.55 45.85 1.51
N GLY A 577 16.57 46.74 2.50
CA GLY A 577 16.21 48.16 2.33
C GLY A 577 17.31 48.97 1.65
N SER A 578 17.23 49.20 0.33
CA SER A 578 17.91 50.34 -0.32
C SER A 578 17.14 50.83 -1.55
N ASP A 579 17.04 52.16 -1.68
CA ASP A 579 16.11 52.84 -2.60
C ASP A 579 16.45 52.74 -4.09
N TYR A 580 17.66 52.30 -4.47
CA TYR A 580 18.04 52.11 -5.88
C TYR A 580 17.65 50.73 -6.45
N LEU A 581 17.16 49.83 -5.58
CA LEU A 581 16.78 48.46 -5.92
C LEU A 581 15.27 48.26 -6.16
N GLN A 582 14.43 49.29 -5.99
CA GLN A 582 12.96 49.19 -6.02
C GLN A 582 12.39 48.56 -7.31
N TYR A 583 12.94 48.83 -8.49
CA TYR A 583 12.40 48.28 -9.74
C TYR A 583 12.79 46.81 -9.97
N ILE A 584 14.04 46.46 -9.65
CA ILE A 584 14.54 45.08 -9.71
C ILE A 584 13.85 44.23 -8.62
N HIS A 585 13.60 44.81 -7.44
CA HIS A 585 12.88 44.15 -6.36
C HIS A 585 11.39 43.97 -6.67
N LYS A 586 10.75 44.90 -7.41
CA LYS A 586 9.37 44.72 -7.90
C LYS A 586 9.27 43.49 -8.82
N TYR A 587 10.11 43.39 -9.85
CA TYR A 587 10.09 42.24 -10.77
C TYR A 587 10.38 40.90 -10.06
N LYS A 588 11.36 40.90 -9.14
CA LYS A 588 11.70 39.72 -8.33
C LYS A 588 10.59 39.34 -7.35
N ALA A 589 9.91 40.31 -6.75
CA ALA A 589 8.75 40.08 -5.90
C ALA A 589 7.58 39.48 -6.69
N TYR A 590 7.32 39.93 -7.92
CA TYR A 590 6.25 39.37 -8.76
C TYR A 590 6.43 37.86 -9.03
N GLN A 591 7.66 37.38 -9.18
CA GLN A 591 7.91 35.94 -9.37
C GLN A 591 7.60 35.13 -8.10
N TRP A 592 8.00 35.61 -6.92
CA TRP A 592 7.66 34.96 -5.64
C TRP A 592 6.16 35.01 -5.33
N VAL A 593 5.50 36.14 -5.66
CA VAL A 593 4.04 36.28 -5.57
C VAL A 593 3.33 35.33 -6.54
N HIS A 594 3.88 35.10 -7.73
CA HIS A 594 3.33 34.13 -8.67
C HIS A 594 3.43 32.69 -8.15
N VAL A 595 4.57 32.32 -7.54
CA VAL A 595 4.71 31.01 -6.86
C VAL A 595 3.72 30.90 -5.71
N LEU A 596 3.55 31.96 -4.90
CA LEU A 596 2.59 31.98 -3.79
C LEU A 596 1.14 31.82 -4.27
N TRP A 597 0.78 32.48 -5.37
CA TRP A 597 -0.52 32.34 -6.00
C TRP A 597 -0.75 30.92 -6.52
N ILE A 598 0.26 30.32 -7.19
CA ILE A 598 0.20 28.91 -7.62
C ILE A 598 -0.04 27.98 -6.42
N ILE A 599 0.69 28.17 -5.32
CA ILE A 599 0.54 27.36 -4.11
C ILE A 599 -0.91 27.45 -3.60
N ASN A 600 -1.46 28.66 -3.49
CA ASN A 600 -2.81 28.88 -3.02
C ASN A 600 -3.86 28.20 -3.91
N GLU A 601 -3.75 28.34 -5.23
CA GLU A 601 -4.64 27.68 -6.20
C GLU A 601 -4.57 26.15 -6.12
N VAL A 602 -3.37 25.60 -5.96
CA VAL A 602 -3.15 24.16 -5.83
C VAL A 602 -3.81 23.63 -4.55
N ILE A 603 -3.74 24.36 -3.43
CA ILE A 603 -4.38 23.94 -2.18
C ILE A 603 -5.91 23.93 -2.32
N GLN A 604 -6.48 24.97 -2.93
CA GLN A 604 -7.92 25.10 -3.12
C GLN A 604 -8.48 24.03 -4.07
N LYS A 605 -7.81 23.78 -5.21
CA LYS A 605 -8.24 22.76 -6.20
C LYS A 605 -7.88 21.32 -5.80
N GLY A 606 -6.85 21.15 -4.97
CA GLY A 606 -6.34 19.86 -4.52
C GLY A 606 -7.15 19.21 -3.40
N SER A 607 -8.09 19.91 -2.77
CA SER A 607 -8.75 19.46 -1.52
C SER A 607 -7.73 19.13 -0.42
N ILE A 608 -6.62 19.88 -0.37
CA ILE A 608 -5.52 19.71 0.60
C ILE A 608 -5.76 20.54 1.87
N ALA A 609 -6.77 21.42 1.84
CA ALA A 609 -7.17 22.30 2.93
C ALA A 609 -7.41 21.56 4.26
N ASP A 610 -7.93 20.33 4.22
CA ASP A 610 -8.28 19.54 5.40
C ASP A 610 -7.06 18.94 6.14
N ILE A 611 -5.89 18.85 5.48
CA ILE A 611 -4.71 18.15 5.99
C ILE A 611 -3.82 19.08 6.84
N ASN A 612 -3.74 20.37 6.49
CA ASN A 612 -2.95 21.36 7.23
C ASN A 612 -3.58 22.75 7.15
N VAL A 613 -4.65 22.95 7.94
CA VAL A 613 -5.43 24.20 8.00
C VAL A 613 -4.56 25.40 8.40
N VAL A 614 -3.56 25.19 9.26
CA VAL A 614 -2.64 26.25 9.73
C VAL A 614 -1.77 26.76 8.58
N MET A 615 -1.18 25.85 7.79
CA MET A 615 -0.38 26.24 6.62
C MET A 615 -1.23 27.01 5.60
N LEU A 616 -2.47 26.57 5.35
CA LEU A 616 -3.38 27.27 4.43
C LEU A 616 -3.72 28.68 4.93
N ALA A 617 -4.01 28.83 6.23
CA ALA A 617 -4.29 30.14 6.82
C ALA A 617 -3.07 31.07 6.67
N ASP A 618 -1.87 30.59 6.99
CA ASP A 618 -0.63 31.36 6.87
C ASP A 618 -0.34 31.80 5.42
N ILE A 619 -0.51 30.89 4.45
CA ILE A 619 -0.30 31.19 3.02
C ILE A 619 -1.32 32.20 2.52
N THR A 620 -2.59 32.01 2.87
CA THR A 620 -3.69 32.90 2.43
C THR A 620 -3.51 34.29 3.03
N LEU A 621 -3.20 34.39 4.33
CA LEU A 621 -2.94 35.66 5.02
C LEU A 621 -1.73 36.38 4.43
N CYS A 622 -0.66 35.65 4.09
CA CYS A 622 0.52 36.23 3.46
C CYS A 622 0.21 36.77 2.06
N LEU A 623 -0.56 36.04 1.26
CA LEU A 623 -0.98 36.48 -0.07
C LEU A 623 -1.89 37.71 0.00
N THR A 624 -2.87 37.72 0.91
CA THR A 624 -3.76 38.87 1.09
C THR A 624 -3.01 40.11 1.54
N ALA A 625 -2.09 39.98 2.50
CA ALA A 625 -1.28 41.10 2.97
C ALA A 625 -0.41 41.70 1.85
N ILE A 626 0.15 40.87 0.97
CA ILE A 626 0.92 41.36 -0.18
C ILE A 626 0.01 42.07 -1.18
N LEU A 627 -1.17 41.54 -1.47
CA LEU A 627 -2.13 42.15 -2.40
C LEU A 627 -2.68 43.48 -1.88
N GLU A 628 -2.97 43.59 -0.57
CA GLU A 628 -3.38 44.84 0.07
C GLU A 628 -2.29 45.91 -0.04
N ASN A 629 -1.03 45.58 0.27
CA ASN A 629 0.09 46.51 0.11
C ASN A 629 0.30 46.96 -1.35
N VAL A 630 0.00 46.10 -2.33
CA VAL A 630 0.08 46.44 -3.76
C VAL A 630 -1.13 47.29 -4.21
N ALA A 631 -2.28 47.18 -3.54
CA ALA A 631 -3.45 47.99 -3.82
C ALA A 631 -3.37 49.39 -3.18
N ASP A 632 -2.69 49.52 -2.05
CA ASP A 632 -2.46 50.78 -1.33
C ASP A 632 -1.27 51.60 -1.88
N SER A 633 -0.54 51.08 -2.87
CA SER A 633 0.58 51.75 -3.57
C SER A 633 0.25 52.11 -5.01
#